data_AF-A0A2M7RKZ8-F1
#
_entry.id   AF-A0A2M7RKZ8-F1
#
_cell.length_a   1.000
_cell.length_b   1.000
_cell.length_c   1.000
_cell.angle_alpha   90.00
_cell.angle_beta   90.00
_cell.angle_gamma   90.00
#
_symmetry.space_group_name_H-M   'P 1'
#
loop_
_entity.id
_entity.type
_entity.pdbx_description
1 polymer ?
#
loop_
_entity_poly.entity_id
_entity_poly.type
_entity_poly.pdbx_seq_one_letter_code
_entity_poly.pdbx_strand_id
1 'polypeptide(L)'
;LDLYVQPSRSEGFGLTVIEAIEQDVPVLVSAEGALPELVFQNRTFIFESLSPETIAEKIKTAVTNIDDLKKETLELKKKVE
;
A
#
# COMPACT_ATOMS: atom_id res chain seq x y z
N LEU A 1 0.70 -6.82 -11.34
CA LEU A 1 -0.19 -5.83 -10.69
C LEU A 1 0.67 -4.61 -10.40
N ASP A 2 0.19 -3.40 -10.67
CA ASP A 2 1.03 -2.20 -10.53
C ASP A 2 0.90 -1.54 -9.16
N LEU A 3 -0.31 -1.50 -8.62
CA LEU A 3 -0.67 -0.94 -7.31
C LEU A 3 -1.83 -1.78 -6.75
N TYR A 4 -1.79 -2.08 -5.47
CA TYR A 4 -2.92 -2.66 -4.74
C TYR A 4 -3.54 -1.61 -3.81
N VAL A 5 -4.87 -1.51 -3.78
CA VAL A 5 -5.57 -0.50 -2.97
C VAL A 5 -6.62 -1.17 -2.09
N GLN A 6 -6.55 -0.93 -0.77
CA GLN A 6 -7.49 -1.49 0.21
C GLN A 6 -8.16 -0.37 1.04
N PRO A 7 -9.28 0.20 0.56
CA PRO A 7 -10.07 1.21 1.27
C PRO A 7 -11.06 0.57 2.26
N SER A 8 -10.60 -0.39 3.05
CA SER A 8 -11.43 -1.07 4.04
C SER A 8 -11.87 -0.10 5.14
N ARG A 9 -13.12 -0.24 5.60
CA ARG A 9 -13.63 0.46 6.80
C ARG A 9 -13.38 -0.32 8.09
N SER A 10 -13.05 -1.60 7.95
CA SER A 10 -12.73 -2.51 9.03
C SER A 10 -11.88 -3.62 8.41
N GLU A 11 -10.75 -3.91 9.05
CA GLU A 11 -9.83 -4.96 8.63
C GLU A 11 -9.23 -5.63 9.86
N GLY A 12 -9.24 -6.96 9.88
CA GLY A 12 -8.83 -7.72 11.06
C GLY A 12 -7.33 -8.01 11.09
N PHE A 13 -6.74 -8.34 9.94
CA PHE A 13 -5.34 -8.71 9.85
C PHE A 13 -4.64 -8.22 8.58
N GLY A 14 -5.37 -7.98 7.49
CA GLY A 14 -4.79 -7.50 6.24
C GLY A 14 -3.92 -8.52 5.50
N LEU A 15 -4.32 -9.80 5.49
CA LEU A 15 -3.63 -10.87 4.75
C LEU A 15 -3.42 -10.51 3.27
N THR A 16 -4.43 -9.92 2.63
CA THR A 16 -4.36 -9.48 1.23
C THR A 16 -3.31 -8.39 1.00
N VAL A 17 -3.05 -7.54 2.00
CA VAL A 17 -1.98 -6.53 1.95
C VAL A 17 -0.62 -7.21 2.02
N ILE A 18 -0.45 -8.18 2.94
CA ILE A 18 0.78 -8.96 3.08
C ILE A 18 1.08 -9.72 1.78
N GLU A 19 0.08 -10.40 1.20
CA GLU A 19 0.22 -11.12 -0.06
C GLU A 19 0.67 -10.19 -1.20
N ALA A 20 0.12 -8.98 -1.30
CA ALA A 20 0.54 -8.01 -2.30
C ALA A 20 2.00 -7.55 -2.09
N ILE A 21 2.40 -7.34 -0.84
CA ILE A 21 3.77 -6.96 -0.48
C ILE A 21 4.77 -8.07 -0.83
N GLU A 22 4.44 -9.33 -0.56
CA GLU A 22 5.27 -10.50 -0.92
C GLU A 22 5.47 -10.63 -2.45
N GLN A 23 4.49 -10.15 -3.22
CA GLN A 23 4.55 -10.08 -4.68
C GLN A 23 5.22 -8.81 -5.21
N ASP A 24 5.90 -8.04 -4.36
CA ASP A 24 6.57 -6.79 -4.73
C ASP A 24 5.63 -5.76 -5.36
N VAL A 25 4.37 -5.74 -4.90
CA VAL A 25 3.38 -4.75 -5.31
C VAL A 25 3.28 -3.67 -4.22
N PRO A 26 3.44 -2.39 -4.55
CA PRO A 26 3.16 -1.31 -3.61
C PRO A 26 1.68 -1.32 -3.21
N VAL A 27 1.40 -1.03 -1.94
CA VAL A 27 0.06 -1.10 -1.38
C VAL A 27 -0.37 0.26 -0.84
N LEU A 28 -1.62 0.64 -1.09
CA LEU A 28 -2.27 1.85 -0.58
C LEU A 28 -3.47 1.43 0.27
N VAL A 29 -3.43 1.68 1.57
CA VAL A 29 -4.41 1.17 2.55
C VAL A 29 -5.05 2.30 3.34
N SER A 30 -6.27 2.09 3.84
CA SER A 30 -6.89 3.03 4.77
C SER A 30 -6.21 3.01 6.14
N ALA A 31 -6.38 4.08 6.91
CA ALA A 31 -5.91 4.17 8.29
C ALA A 31 -6.78 3.39 9.31
N GLU A 32 -7.50 2.35 8.86
CA GLU A 32 -8.56 1.69 9.65
C GLU A 32 -8.18 0.25 10.06
N GLY A 33 -8.69 -0.17 11.22
CA GLY A 33 -8.49 -1.53 11.72
C GLY A 33 -7.01 -1.87 11.92
N ALA A 34 -6.60 -3.08 11.50
CA ALA A 34 -5.22 -3.54 11.61
C ALA A 34 -4.29 -3.02 10.50
N LEU A 35 -4.81 -2.30 9.49
CA LEU A 35 -4.02 -1.84 8.34
C LEU A 35 -2.87 -0.88 8.70
N PRO A 36 -3.03 0.08 9.62
CA PRO A 36 -1.94 0.96 10.04
C PRO A 36 -0.77 0.22 10.68
N GLU A 37 -0.99 -0.98 11.23
CA GLU A 37 0.07 -1.78 11.85
C GLU A 37 0.93 -2.49 10.80
N LEU A 38 0.45 -2.62 9.56
CA LEU A 38 1.14 -3.26 8.44
C LEU A 38 2.09 -2.30 7.71
N VAL A 39 2.72 -1.36 8.41
CA VAL A 39 3.66 -0.41 7.77
C VAL A 39 4.95 -1.12 7.40
N PHE A 40 5.01 -1.61 6.17
CA PHE A 40 6.27 -2.00 5.55
C PHE A 40 6.91 -0.77 4.91
N GLN A 41 8.11 -0.42 5.37
CA GLN A 41 8.87 0.74 4.91
C GLN A 41 8.84 0.84 3.38
N ASN A 42 8.43 1.99 2.86
CA ASN A 42 8.37 2.32 1.42
C ASN A 42 7.57 1.34 0.54
N ARG A 43 6.78 0.43 1.13
CA ARG A 43 5.86 -0.47 0.40
C ARG A 43 4.40 -0.19 0.71
N THR A 44 4.12 0.36 1.89
CA THR A 44 2.76 0.65 2.36
C THR A 44 2.54 2.15 2.48
N PHE A 45 1.49 2.63 1.82
CA PHE A 45 1.02 4.00 1.88
C PHE A 45 -0.33 4.04 2.57
N ILE A 46 -0.54 4.99 3.47
CA ILE A 46 -1.77 5.10 4.26
C ILE A 46 -2.54 6.35 3.85
N PHE A 47 -3.86 6.24 3.76
CA PHE A 47 -4.77 7.38 3.65
C PHE A 47 -5.76 7.43 4.81
N GLU A 48 -5.92 8.61 5.38
CA GLU A 48 -6.68 8.82 6.62
C GLU A 48 -8.20 8.96 6.39
N SER A 49 -8.60 9.47 5.22
CA SER A 49 -10.01 9.67 4.88
C SER A 49 -10.48 8.65 3.86
N LEU A 50 -11.60 7.99 4.18
CA LEU A 50 -12.33 7.10 3.28
C LEU A 50 -13.27 7.84 2.31
N SER A 51 -13.14 9.16 2.18
CA SER A 51 -13.87 9.89 1.16
C SER A 51 -13.35 9.50 -0.23
N PRO A 52 -14.25 9.30 -1.23
CA PRO A 52 -13.84 8.96 -2.59
C PRO A 52 -12.82 9.95 -3.18
N GLU A 53 -12.91 11.22 -2.82
CA GLU A 53 -12.02 12.28 -3.29
C GLU A 53 -10.59 12.08 -2.77
N THR A 54 -10.43 11.76 -1.48
CA THR A 54 -9.12 11.50 -0.88
C THR A 54 -8.52 10.22 -1.45
N ILE A 55 -9.31 9.16 -1.59
CA ILE A 55 -8.84 7.90 -2.18
C ILE A 55 -8.35 8.16 -3.62
N ALA A 56 -9.13 8.89 -4.43
CA ALA A 56 -8.76 9.20 -5.80
C ALA A 56 -7.49 10.06 -5.90
N GLU A 57 -7.31 11.05 -5.02
CA GLU A 57 -6.08 11.85 -4.94
C GLU A 57 -4.88 10.96 -4.64
N LYS A 58 -4.99 10.09 -3.64
CA LYS A 58 -3.90 9.20 -3.23
C LYS A 58 -3.54 8.18 -4.30
N ILE A 59 -4.53 7.62 -5.00
CA ILE A 59 -4.28 6.75 -6.15
C ILE A 59 -3.54 7.51 -7.25
N LYS A 60 -3.96 8.74 -7.60
CA LYS A 60 -3.28 9.56 -8.63
C LYS A 60 -1.83 9.84 -8.25
N THR A 61 -1.59 10.21 -7.00
CA THR A 61 -0.24 10.47 -6.48
C THR A 61 0.63 9.21 -6.52
N ALA A 62 0.08 8.05 -6.15
CA ALA A 62 0.80 6.77 -6.22
C ALA A 62 1.11 6.36 -7.67
N VAL A 63 0.13 6.46 -8.57
CA VAL A 63 0.29 6.10 -9.99
C VAL A 63 1.28 7.03 -10.71
N THR A 64 1.32 8.31 -10.34
CA THR A 64 2.28 9.27 -10.92
C THR A 64 3.73 8.93 -10.58
N ASN A 65 3.97 8.30 -9.43
CA ASN A 65 5.30 7.91 -8.96
C ASN A 65 5.50 6.38 -9.02
N ILE A 66 4.71 5.66 -9.83
CA ILE A 66 4.59 4.20 -9.72
C ILE A 66 5.90 3.46 -10.00
N ASP A 67 6.74 3.99 -10.91
CA ASP A 67 8.03 3.39 -11.25
C ASP A 67 9.01 3.47 -10.07
N ASP A 68 9.02 4.60 -9.36
CA ASP A 68 9.84 4.79 -8.16
C ASP A 68 9.35 3.87 -7.04
N LEU A 69 8.03 3.78 -6.84
CA LEU A 69 7.42 2.91 -5.83
C LEU A 69 7.77 1.43 -6.05
N LYS A 70 7.72 0.96 -7.29
CA LYS A 70 8.11 -0.42 -7.64
C LYS A 70 9.60 -0.67 -7.45
N LYS A 71 10.44 0.31 -7.79
CA LYS A 71 11.89 0.21 -7.60
C LYS A 71 12.24 0.12 -6.12
N GLU A 72 11.66 0.99 -5.29
CA GLU A 72 11.84 0.98 -3.84
C GLU A 72 11.40 -0.34 -3.23
N THR A 73 10.25 -0.84 -3.68
CA THR A 73 9.74 -2.16 -3.32
C THR A 73 10.81 -3.22 -3.65
N LEU A 74 11.22 -3.37 -4.92
CA LEU A 74 12.20 -4.39 -5.32
C LEU A 74 13.55 -4.32 -4.58
N GLU A 75 14.07 -3.11 -4.31
CA GLU A 75 15.34 -2.92 -3.62
C GLU A 75 15.30 -3.38 -2.15
N LEU A 76 14.14 -3.30 -1.50
CA LEU A 76 13.98 -3.80 -0.13
C LEU A 76 14.00 -5.32 -0.05
N LYS A 77 13.48 -6.03 -1.05
CA LYS A 77 13.47 -7.51 -1.06
C LYS A 77 14.89 -8.07 -1.02
N LYS A 78 15.76 -7.50 -1.86
CA LYS A 78 17.18 -7.85 -1.95
C LYS A 78 17.98 -7.63 -0.66
N LYS A 79 17.47 -6.84 0.29
CA LYS A 79 18.11 -6.59 1.59
C LYS A 79 17.65 -7.55 2.69
N VAL A 80 16.55 -8.26 2.47
CA VAL A 80 15.94 -9.18 3.44
C VAL A 80 16.32 -10.64 3.13
N GLU A 81 16.66 -10.95 1.88
CA GLU A 81 17.28 -12.22 1.43
C GLU A 81 18.79 -12.27 1.70
#